data_AF-F9PL39-F1
#
_entry.id   AF-F9PL39-F1
#
_cell.length_a   1.000
_cell.length_b   1.000
_cell.length_c   1.000
_cell.angle_alpha   90.00
_cell.angle_beta   90.00
_cell.angle_gamma   90.00
#
_symmetry.space_group_name_H-M   'P 1'
#
loop_
_entity.id
_entity.type
_entity.pdbx_description
1 polymer ?
#
loop_
_entity_poly.entity_id
_entity_poly.type
_entity_poly.pdbx_seq_one_letter_code
_entity_poly.pdbx_strand_id
1 'polypeptide(L)'
;MLKEVARQRLNAGQLSFDLLGLNSENDAGSAPQEPAGTGCVAPIASNRMGVLLEALEVAWKAVGLDRLDGADEVFRQLVTARLIEPTSKQDSLRVLTEAGLSPVSYATVKRHLPSYAAEDFTRNLSRLLAGYARIGRASLVLFDAYDPVLRDRQGRRLSRAGLLQGKTPGAADHGRAAHRRDRVPSTGRGFRGQARPRPPP
;
A
#
# COMPACT_ATOMS: atom_id res chain seq x y z
N MET A 1 -18.26 -21.81 -40.15
CA MET A 1 -18.55 -20.55 -40.86
C MET A 1 -18.48 -19.33 -39.93
N LEU A 2 -19.38 -19.15 -38.95
CA LEU A 2 -19.39 -17.95 -38.10
C LEU A 2 -18.10 -17.70 -37.28
N LYS A 3 -17.50 -18.74 -36.69
CA LYS A 3 -16.22 -18.61 -35.96
C LYS A 3 -15.08 -18.11 -36.84
N GLU A 4 -15.03 -18.56 -38.08
CA GLU A 4 -13.96 -18.19 -39.02
C GLU A 4 -14.12 -16.75 -39.50
N VAL A 5 -15.35 -16.33 -39.80
CA VAL A 5 -15.67 -14.94 -40.15
C VAL A 5 -15.39 -13.99 -38.98
N ALA A 6 -15.69 -14.40 -37.74
CA ALA A 6 -15.38 -13.61 -36.55
C ALA A 6 -13.86 -13.44 -36.35
N ARG A 7 -13.08 -14.51 -36.56
CA ARG A 7 -11.62 -14.49 -36.50
C ARG A 7 -11.02 -13.61 -37.60
N GLN A 8 -11.52 -13.72 -38.82
CA GLN A 8 -11.12 -12.85 -39.93
C GLN A 8 -11.41 -11.37 -39.64
N ARG A 9 -12.57 -11.05 -39.07
CA ARG A 9 -12.92 -9.67 -38.69
C ARG A 9 -12.08 -9.10 -37.55
N LEU A 10 -11.72 -9.92 -36.55
CA LEU A 10 -10.81 -9.52 -35.46
C LEU A 10 -9.41 -9.20 -35.99
N ASN A 11 -8.96 -9.93 -37.02
CA ASN A 11 -7.61 -9.80 -37.55
C ASN A 11 -7.47 -8.77 -38.68
N ALA A 12 -8.58 -8.33 -39.29
CA ALA A 12 -8.60 -7.48 -40.49
C ALA A 12 -7.93 -6.09 -40.32
N GLY A 13 -7.56 -5.70 -39.10
CA GLY A 13 -6.81 -4.46 -38.82
C GLY A 13 -5.59 -4.66 -37.94
N GLN A 14 -5.22 -5.90 -37.60
CA GLN A 14 -4.02 -6.18 -36.81
C GLN A 14 -2.83 -6.39 -37.74
N LEU A 15 -1.79 -5.56 -37.58
CA LEU A 15 -0.51 -5.76 -38.25
C LEU A 15 0.23 -6.93 -37.58
N SER A 16 0.65 -7.92 -38.36
CA SER A 16 1.53 -8.99 -37.88
C SER A 16 2.94 -8.42 -37.70
N PHE A 17 3.46 -8.46 -36.49
CA PHE A 17 4.85 -8.13 -36.21
C PHE A 17 5.63 -9.45 -36.14
N ASP A 18 6.46 -9.71 -37.16
CA ASP A 18 7.27 -10.92 -37.22
C ASP A 18 8.48 -10.77 -36.28
N LEU A 19 8.45 -11.50 -35.16
CA LEU A 19 9.51 -11.47 -34.16
C LEU A 19 10.63 -12.42 -34.60
N LEU A 20 11.48 -11.94 -35.50
CA LEU A 20 12.69 -12.63 -35.93
C LEU A 20 13.53 -13.04 -34.70
N GLY A 21 13.80 -14.33 -34.54
CA GLY A 21 14.59 -14.90 -33.44
C GLY A 21 13.81 -15.64 -32.35
N LEU A 22 12.47 -15.70 -32.41
CA LEU A 22 11.66 -16.52 -31.49
C LEU A 22 11.38 -17.95 -31.97
N ASN A 23 11.83 -18.31 -33.17
CA ASN A 23 11.76 -19.67 -33.69
C ASN A 23 12.94 -20.48 -33.11
N SER A 24 12.68 -21.16 -32.00
CA SER A 24 13.52 -22.14 -31.30
C SER A 24 14.92 -22.38 -31.89
N GLU A 25 15.95 -21.78 -31.28
CA GLU A 25 17.33 -22.30 -31.29
C GLU A 25 17.49 -23.48 -30.30
N ASN A 26 16.49 -24.36 -30.25
CA ASN A 26 16.57 -25.64 -29.53
C ASN A 26 16.45 -26.77 -30.56
N ASP A 27 17.46 -26.89 -31.42
CA ASP A 27 17.70 -28.13 -32.17
C ASP A 27 18.79 -28.94 -31.47
N ALA A 28 18.35 -29.78 -30.53
CA ALA A 28 19.10 -30.92 -30.06
C ALA A 28 18.12 -32.07 -29.81
N GLY A 29 17.76 -32.77 -30.89
CA GLY A 29 17.23 -34.13 -30.82
C GLY A 29 15.84 -34.36 -31.42
N SER A 30 15.84 -34.72 -32.71
CA SER A 30 14.94 -35.67 -33.39
C SER A 30 13.47 -35.79 -32.92
N ALA A 31 12.54 -35.19 -33.67
CA ALA A 31 11.17 -35.69 -33.84
C ALA A 31 10.56 -35.20 -35.18
N PRO A 32 9.55 -35.90 -35.75
CA PRO A 32 9.08 -35.71 -37.12
C PRO A 32 8.54 -34.30 -37.41
N GLN A 33 8.89 -33.81 -38.59
CA GLN A 33 8.54 -32.51 -39.14
C GLN A 33 7.02 -32.38 -39.32
N GLU A 34 6.36 -31.70 -38.38
CA GLU A 34 4.98 -31.22 -38.52
C GLU A 34 4.89 -30.16 -39.64
N PRO A 35 3.75 -30.08 -40.35
CA PRO A 35 3.64 -29.34 -41.60
C PRO A 35 3.92 -27.84 -41.41
N ALA A 36 4.84 -27.33 -42.24
CA ALA A 36 5.16 -25.93 -42.39
C ALA A 36 3.89 -25.13 -42.71
N GLY A 37 3.45 -24.29 -41.76
CA GLY A 37 2.27 -23.45 -41.93
C GLY A 37 1.67 -22.93 -40.62
N THR A 38 1.99 -23.53 -39.47
CA THR A 38 1.54 -23.02 -38.17
C THR A 38 2.59 -22.05 -37.64
N GLY A 39 2.46 -20.76 -37.97
CA GLY A 39 3.29 -19.72 -37.38
C GLY A 39 3.30 -19.84 -35.86
N CYS A 40 4.49 -19.93 -35.27
CA CYS A 40 4.66 -19.99 -33.83
C CYS A 40 4.11 -18.69 -33.22
N VAL A 41 2.93 -18.76 -32.61
CA VAL A 41 2.38 -17.64 -31.86
C VAL A 41 3.07 -17.64 -30.50
N ALA A 42 4.03 -16.73 -30.33
CA ALA A 42 4.66 -16.52 -29.03
C ALA A 42 3.59 -16.14 -27.99
N PRO A 43 3.44 -16.88 -26.88
CA PRO A 43 2.44 -16.55 -25.87
C PRO A 43 2.82 -15.26 -25.16
N ILE A 44 1.84 -14.38 -24.96
CA ILE A 44 2.01 -13.20 -24.11
C ILE A 44 2.11 -13.68 -22.66
N ALA A 45 3.30 -13.63 -22.08
CA ALA A 45 3.54 -14.05 -20.70
C ALA A 45 2.99 -13.05 -19.66
N SER A 46 2.96 -11.76 -20.00
CA SER A 46 2.47 -10.69 -19.13
C SER A 46 2.18 -9.41 -19.91
N ASN A 47 1.42 -8.50 -19.29
CA ASN A 47 1.18 -7.15 -19.80
C ASN A 47 1.66 -6.11 -18.77
N ARG A 48 2.19 -4.97 -19.24
CA ARG A 48 2.68 -3.89 -18.39
C ARG A 48 2.43 -2.54 -19.05
N MET A 49 1.98 -1.57 -18.26
CA MET A 49 1.83 -0.17 -18.68
C MET A 49 3.19 0.56 -18.70
N GLY A 50 4.16 0.03 -19.45
CA GLY A 50 5.58 0.42 -19.35
C GLY A 50 5.83 1.93 -19.53
N VAL A 51 5.29 2.51 -20.61
CA VAL A 51 5.45 3.94 -20.92
C VAL A 51 4.83 4.83 -19.84
N LEU A 52 3.65 4.48 -19.33
CA LEU A 52 2.98 5.22 -18.27
C LEU A 52 3.82 5.20 -16.97
N LEU A 53 4.31 4.03 -16.59
CA LEU A 53 5.11 3.86 -15.38
C LEU A 53 6.45 4.60 -15.47
N GLU A 54 7.09 4.60 -16.64
CA GLU A 54 8.30 5.37 -16.89
C GLU A 54 8.05 6.88 -16.81
N ALA A 55 6.96 7.37 -17.42
CA ALA A 55 6.57 8.77 -17.34
C ALA A 55 6.31 9.21 -15.89
N LEU A 56 5.63 8.37 -15.09
CA LEU A 56 5.41 8.62 -13.67
C LEU A 56 6.72 8.62 -12.86
N GLU A 57 7.68 7.74 -13.19
CA GLU A 57 9.00 7.74 -12.56
C GLU A 57 9.81 9.00 -12.88
N VAL A 58 9.78 9.46 -14.13
CA VAL A 58 10.41 10.73 -14.54
C VAL A 58 9.79 11.91 -13.80
N ALA A 59 8.46 11.96 -13.72
CA ALA A 59 7.75 13.02 -12.98
C ALA A 59 8.09 12.97 -11.48
N TRP A 60 8.15 11.79 -10.89
CA TRP A 60 8.52 11.58 -9.48
C TRP A 60 9.90 12.16 -9.17
N LYS A 61 10.91 11.86 -10.01
CA LYS A 61 12.27 12.39 -9.91
C LYS A 61 12.32 13.90 -10.12
N ALA A 62 11.58 14.41 -11.11
CA ALA A 62 11.55 15.85 -11.41
C ALA A 62 10.98 16.67 -10.25
N VAL A 63 9.94 16.16 -9.58
CA VAL A 63 9.36 16.77 -8.38
C VAL A 63 10.30 16.66 -7.17
N GLY A 64 11.22 15.69 -7.19
CA GLY A 64 12.20 15.46 -6.13
C GLY A 64 11.69 14.58 -4.98
N LEU A 65 10.63 13.80 -5.23
CA LEU A 65 10.01 12.96 -4.20
C LEU A 65 10.94 11.85 -3.67
N ASP A 66 11.97 11.45 -4.44
CA ASP A 66 13.01 10.53 -3.98
C ASP A 66 13.84 11.05 -2.81
N ARG A 67 13.82 12.36 -2.58
CA ARG A 67 14.55 13.02 -1.48
C ARG A 67 13.64 13.37 -0.31
N LEU A 68 12.37 13.00 -0.37
CA LEU A 68 11.41 13.28 0.70
C LEU A 68 11.55 12.22 1.79
N ASP A 69 12.04 12.63 2.96
CA ASP A 69 12.13 11.76 4.12
C ASP A 69 10.76 11.16 4.47
N GLY A 70 10.69 9.83 4.52
CA GLY A 70 9.46 9.07 4.79
C GLY A 70 8.62 8.70 3.55
N ALA A 71 9.00 9.15 2.35
CA ALA A 71 8.36 8.73 1.10
C ALA A 71 8.93 7.39 0.60
N ASP A 72 8.56 6.31 1.27
CA ASP A 72 9.00 4.96 0.92
C ASP A 72 8.29 4.37 -0.32
N GLU A 73 8.67 3.15 -0.68
CA GLU A 73 8.08 2.44 -1.82
C GLU A 73 6.55 2.22 -1.66
N VAL A 74 6.07 2.06 -0.42
CA VAL A 74 4.62 1.91 -0.15
C VAL A 74 3.89 3.21 -0.48
N PHE A 75 4.46 4.36 -0.13
CA PHE A 75 3.94 5.68 -0.51
C PHE A 75 3.94 5.85 -2.03
N ARG A 76 5.05 5.50 -2.70
CA ARG A 76 5.18 5.57 -4.16
C ARG A 76 4.13 4.73 -4.87
N GLN A 77 3.91 3.49 -4.43
CA GLN A 77 2.88 2.61 -4.99
C GLN A 77 1.47 3.18 -4.79
N LEU A 78 1.16 3.74 -3.61
CA LEU A 78 -0.15 4.35 -3.35
C LEU A 78 -0.40 5.57 -4.23
N VAL A 79 0.58 6.47 -4.37
CA VAL A 79 0.45 7.65 -5.24
C VAL A 79 0.34 7.22 -6.70
N THR A 80 1.17 6.28 -7.15
CA THR A 80 1.12 5.72 -8.51
C THR A 80 -0.25 5.18 -8.82
N ALA A 81 -0.81 4.32 -7.97
CA ALA A 81 -2.15 3.75 -8.16
C ALA A 81 -3.22 4.84 -8.25
N ARG A 82 -3.15 5.85 -7.37
CA ARG A 82 -4.11 6.97 -7.31
C ARG A 82 -4.04 7.92 -8.51
N LEU A 83 -2.87 8.04 -9.14
CA LEU A 83 -2.70 8.81 -10.37
C LEU A 83 -3.22 8.05 -11.59
N ILE A 84 -3.07 6.72 -11.61
CA ILE A 84 -3.63 5.88 -12.68
C ILE A 84 -5.15 5.84 -12.56
N GLU A 85 -5.67 5.58 -11.37
CA GLU A 85 -7.10 5.53 -11.09
C GLU A 85 -7.40 6.05 -9.67
N PRO A 86 -8.29 7.06 -9.51
CA PRO A 86 -8.59 7.65 -8.20
C PRO A 86 -9.50 6.73 -7.35
N THR A 87 -8.97 5.58 -6.95
CA THR A 87 -9.72 4.51 -6.27
C THR A 87 -9.44 4.44 -4.75
N SER A 88 -10.04 3.49 -4.05
CA SER A 88 -9.81 3.25 -2.63
C SER A 88 -8.41 2.70 -2.33
N LYS A 89 -7.95 2.80 -1.08
CA LYS A 89 -6.65 2.22 -0.63
C LYS A 89 -6.59 0.69 -0.73
N GLN A 90 -7.74 0.02 -0.80
CA GLN A 90 -7.80 -1.43 -0.98
C GLN A 90 -7.73 -1.77 -2.47
N ASP A 91 -8.44 -1.00 -3.29
CA ASP A 91 -8.51 -1.24 -4.74
C ASP A 91 -7.23 -0.79 -5.47
N SER A 92 -6.36 0.00 -4.83
CA SER A 92 -5.03 0.32 -5.38
C SER A 92 -4.18 -0.92 -5.69
N LEU A 93 -4.37 -2.04 -4.99
CA LEU A 93 -3.67 -3.29 -5.27
C LEU A 93 -4.05 -3.87 -6.65
N ARG A 94 -5.33 -3.76 -7.03
CA ARG A 94 -5.82 -4.15 -8.36
C ARG A 94 -5.19 -3.28 -9.43
N VAL A 95 -5.25 -1.95 -9.25
CA VAL A 95 -4.68 -0.98 -10.20
C VAL A 95 -3.20 -1.24 -10.47
N LEU A 96 -2.41 -1.48 -9.42
CA LEU A 96 -0.99 -1.79 -9.56
C LEU A 96 -0.75 -3.11 -10.30
N THR A 97 -1.55 -4.12 -10.02
CA THR A 97 -1.47 -5.42 -10.72
C THR A 97 -1.78 -5.26 -12.21
N GLU A 98 -2.85 -4.53 -12.55
CA GLU A 98 -3.23 -4.23 -13.94
C GLU A 98 -2.18 -3.36 -14.66
N ALA A 99 -1.48 -2.50 -13.93
CA ALA A 99 -0.35 -1.73 -14.47
C ALA A 99 0.90 -2.59 -14.73
N GLY A 100 0.92 -3.85 -14.27
CA GLY A 100 2.07 -4.75 -14.37
C GLY A 100 3.11 -4.53 -13.26
N LEU A 101 2.69 -4.06 -12.09
CA LEU A 101 3.50 -3.96 -10.87
C LEU A 101 3.08 -5.03 -9.86
N SER A 102 4.00 -5.40 -8.95
CA SER A 102 3.69 -6.25 -7.81
C SER A 102 3.27 -5.40 -6.61
N PRO A 103 1.98 -5.38 -6.24
CA PRO A 103 1.51 -4.52 -5.16
C PRO A 103 1.98 -5.03 -3.80
N VAL A 104 2.30 -4.10 -2.91
CA VAL A 104 2.45 -4.42 -1.48
C VAL A 104 1.12 -4.86 -0.87
N SER A 105 1.19 -5.72 0.14
CA SER A 105 -0.03 -6.20 0.81
C SER A 105 -0.82 -5.06 1.44
N TYR A 106 -2.15 -5.21 1.50
CA TYR A 106 -3.02 -4.21 2.13
C TYR A 106 -2.71 -4.02 3.62
N ALA A 107 -2.23 -5.07 4.31
CA ALA A 107 -1.79 -4.98 5.69
C ALA A 107 -0.55 -4.08 5.83
N THR A 108 0.41 -4.19 4.90
CA THR A 108 1.59 -3.33 4.83
C THR A 108 1.17 -1.88 4.59
N VAL A 109 0.31 -1.64 3.60
CA VAL A 109 -0.27 -0.30 3.34
C VAL A 109 -0.83 0.30 4.63
N LYS A 110 -1.72 -0.41 5.34
CA LYS A 110 -2.32 0.10 6.58
C LYS A 110 -1.31 0.46 7.67
N ARG A 111 -0.22 -0.29 7.79
CA ARG A 111 0.81 -0.04 8.80
C ARG A 111 1.59 1.25 8.53
N HIS A 112 1.75 1.61 7.25
CA HIS A 112 2.48 2.81 6.86
C HIS A 112 1.60 4.07 6.80
N LEU A 113 0.29 3.95 6.58
CA LEU A 113 -0.61 5.12 6.50
C LEU A 113 -0.48 6.15 7.64
N PRO A 114 -0.29 5.76 8.92
CA PRO A 114 -0.10 6.72 10.01
C PRO A 114 1.14 7.60 9.85
N SER A 115 2.24 7.09 9.29
CA SER A 115 3.46 7.90 9.11
C SER A 115 3.25 8.99 8.06
N TYR A 116 2.51 8.71 6.99
CA TYR A 116 2.19 9.71 5.98
C TYR A 116 1.17 10.76 6.45
N ALA A 117 0.44 10.47 7.53
CA ALA A 117 -0.47 11.42 8.17
C ALA A 117 0.24 12.31 9.21
N ALA A 118 1.51 12.03 9.53
CA ALA A 118 2.27 12.83 10.46
C ALA A 118 2.45 14.26 9.95
N GLU A 119 2.40 15.23 10.87
CA GLU A 119 2.46 16.64 10.52
C GLU A 119 3.77 17.00 9.79
N ASP A 120 4.90 16.48 10.26
CA ASP A 120 6.19 16.75 9.64
C ASP A 120 6.27 16.21 8.20
N PHE A 121 5.76 15.00 7.96
CA PHE A 121 5.71 14.43 6.62
C PHE A 121 4.82 15.28 5.70
N THR A 122 3.58 15.57 6.13
CA THR A 122 2.64 16.35 5.31
C THR A 122 3.12 17.78 5.05
N ARG A 123 3.78 18.41 6.02
CA ARG A 123 4.41 19.73 5.90
C ARG A 123 5.58 19.70 4.90
N ASN A 124 6.45 18.70 4.98
CA ASN A 124 7.58 18.56 4.07
C ASN A 124 7.12 18.26 2.64
N LEU A 125 6.15 17.36 2.47
CA LEU A 125 5.51 17.08 1.18
C LEU A 125 4.89 18.35 0.59
N SER A 126 4.14 19.12 1.39
CA SER A 126 3.52 20.37 0.94
C SER A 126 4.55 21.41 0.51
N ARG A 127 5.64 21.57 1.28
CA ARG A 127 6.73 22.48 0.94
C ARG A 127 7.42 22.08 -0.37
N LEU A 128 7.70 20.79 -0.55
CA LEU A 128 8.34 20.26 -1.75
C LEU A 128 7.47 20.48 -2.99
N LEU A 129 6.18 20.15 -2.92
CA LEU A 129 5.23 20.35 -4.02
C LEU A 129 5.02 21.84 -4.34
N ALA A 130 4.90 22.69 -3.32
CA ALA A 130 4.77 24.14 -3.51
C ALA A 130 6.03 24.74 -4.17
N GLY A 131 7.21 24.24 -3.79
CA GLY A 131 8.48 24.62 -4.41
C GLY A 131 8.54 24.21 -5.89
N TYR A 132 8.17 22.97 -6.20
CA TYR A 132 8.12 22.48 -7.59
C TYR A 132 7.12 23.27 -8.44
N ALA A 133 5.92 23.54 -7.91
CA ALA A 133 4.90 24.35 -8.58
C ALA A 133 5.21 25.85 -8.57
N ARG A 134 6.33 26.27 -7.96
CA ARG A 134 6.78 27.67 -7.85
C ARG A 134 5.71 28.60 -7.28
N ILE A 135 4.95 28.10 -6.30
CA ILE A 135 3.91 28.87 -5.62
C ILE A 135 4.59 30.04 -4.87
N GLY A 136 4.18 31.26 -5.22
CA GLY A 136 4.73 32.50 -4.68
C GLY A 136 3.62 33.48 -4.27
N ARG A 137 4.00 34.72 -3.95
CA ARG A 137 3.08 35.74 -3.40
C ARG A 137 1.90 36.09 -4.32
N ALA A 138 2.03 35.89 -5.62
CA ALA A 138 1.00 36.18 -6.62
C ALA A 138 0.24 34.92 -7.10
N SER A 139 0.45 33.76 -6.46
CA SER A 139 -0.21 32.52 -6.84
C SER A 139 -1.61 32.44 -6.23
N LEU A 140 -2.61 32.13 -7.06
CA LEU A 140 -3.95 31.75 -6.61
C LEU A 140 -3.98 30.23 -6.35
N VAL A 141 -4.23 29.81 -5.11
CA VAL A 141 -4.37 28.39 -4.75
C VAL A 141 -5.85 28.10 -4.49
N LEU A 142 -6.47 27.35 -5.39
CA LEU A 142 -7.84 26.86 -5.22
C LEU A 142 -7.80 25.54 -4.44
N PHE A 143 -8.65 25.41 -3.42
CA PHE A 143 -8.81 24.17 -2.67
C PHE A 143 -10.30 23.86 -2.51
N ASP A 144 -10.66 22.60 -2.66
CA ASP A 144 -12.00 22.10 -2.36
C ASP A 144 -11.96 21.29 -1.05
N ALA A 145 -12.90 21.57 -0.15
CA ALA A 145 -13.00 20.91 1.14
C ALA A 145 -14.21 19.98 1.15
N TYR A 146 -13.95 18.68 1.08
CA TYR A 146 -14.98 17.67 1.31
C TYR A 146 -14.95 17.23 2.78
N ASP A 147 -16.10 17.27 3.48
CA ASP A 147 -16.29 16.62 4.79
C ASP A 147 -16.63 15.14 4.54
N PRO A 148 -15.70 14.18 4.72
CA PRO A 148 -16.02 12.78 4.60
C PRO A 148 -16.82 12.36 5.82
N VAL A 149 -18.12 12.65 5.79
CA VAL A 149 -19.04 12.16 6.81
C VAL A 149 -19.17 10.65 6.63
N LEU A 150 -18.22 9.90 7.21
CA LEU A 150 -18.34 8.47 7.39
C LEU A 150 -19.44 8.26 8.43
N ARG A 151 -20.62 7.92 7.91
CA ARG A 151 -21.73 7.45 8.74
C ARG A 151 -21.54 5.95 9.00
N ASP A 152 -21.85 5.51 10.22
CA ASP A 152 -21.98 4.07 10.47
C ASP A 152 -23.17 3.49 9.66
N ARG A 153 -23.34 2.16 9.66
CA ARG A 153 -24.48 1.51 9.01
C ARG A 153 -25.84 1.97 9.55
N GLN A 154 -25.85 2.65 10.70
CA GLN A 154 -27.03 3.22 11.36
C GLN A 154 -27.19 4.73 11.09
N GLY A 155 -26.37 5.32 10.20
CA GLY A 155 -26.49 6.72 9.80
C GLY A 155 -25.89 7.74 10.78
N ARG A 156 -25.24 7.30 11.87
CA ARG A 156 -24.63 8.21 12.86
C ARG A 156 -23.29 8.71 12.36
N ARG A 157 -23.02 10.00 12.58
CA ARG A 157 -21.70 10.60 12.32
C ARG A 157 -20.67 9.91 13.20
N LEU A 158 -19.65 9.30 12.60
CA LEU A 158 -18.46 8.88 13.33
C LEU A 158 -17.59 10.12 13.55
N SER A 159 -17.45 10.54 14.81
CA SER A 159 -16.53 11.61 15.16
C SER A 159 -15.11 11.21 14.77
N ARG A 160 -14.34 12.15 14.20
CA ARG A 160 -12.94 11.96 13.75
C ARG A 160 -12.03 11.28 14.79
N ALA A 161 -12.32 11.47 16.07
CA ALA A 161 -11.64 10.81 17.19
C ALA A 161 -11.82 9.27 17.23
N GLY A 162 -12.99 8.75 16.86
CA GLY A 162 -13.29 7.32 16.92
C GLY A 162 -12.65 6.50 15.80
N LEU A 163 -12.17 7.16 14.72
CA LEU A 163 -11.55 6.49 13.58
C LEU A 163 -10.03 6.27 13.77
N LEU A 164 -9.40 7.05 14.67
CA LEU A 164 -7.96 6.98 14.95
C LEU A 164 -7.63 6.27 16.28
N GLN A 165 -8.63 6.03 17.13
CA GLN A 165 -8.44 5.19 18.32
C GLN A 165 -8.48 3.71 17.90
N GLY A 166 -7.34 3.20 17.43
CA GLY A 166 -7.09 1.77 17.51
C GLY A 166 -7.35 1.31 18.93
N LYS A 167 -8.26 0.35 19.09
CA LYS A 167 -8.58 -0.32 20.35
C LYS A 167 -7.28 -0.62 21.09
N THR A 168 -7.06 0.03 22.22
CA THR A 168 -6.03 -0.40 23.17
C THR A 168 -6.31 -1.87 23.50
N PRO A 169 -5.32 -2.78 23.42
CA PRO A 169 -5.50 -4.13 23.92
C PRO A 169 -5.54 -4.05 25.44
N GLY A 170 -6.74 -3.91 25.99
CA GLY A 170 -6.99 -3.76 27.42
C GLY A 170 -7.82 -4.92 27.93
N ALA A 171 -7.16 -5.77 28.72
CA ALA A 171 -7.68 -6.79 29.63
C ALA A 171 -8.38 -8.00 28.99
N ALA A 172 -7.61 -9.09 28.92
CA ALA A 172 -8.16 -10.43 28.96
C ALA A 172 -9.01 -10.57 30.25
N ASP A 173 -10.27 -10.93 30.02
CA ASP A 173 -11.24 -11.30 31.04
C ASP A 173 -10.83 -12.66 31.62
N HIS A 174 -10.02 -12.65 32.69
CA HIS A 174 -9.70 -13.87 33.42
C HIS A 174 -10.87 -14.23 34.34
N GLY A 175 -11.66 -15.20 33.89
CA GLY A 175 -11.93 -16.40 34.67
C GLY A 175 -12.65 -16.20 35.99
N ARG A 176 -13.97 -16.24 35.90
CA ARG A 176 -14.94 -16.49 36.96
C ARG A 176 -14.61 -17.72 37.83
N ALA A 177 -15.00 -17.59 39.11
CA ALA A 177 -15.37 -18.61 40.10
C ALA A 177 -14.28 -19.20 41.02
N ALA A 178 -14.34 -18.70 42.26
CA ALA A 178 -13.83 -19.30 43.47
C ALA A 178 -14.49 -20.65 43.78
N HIS A 179 -13.70 -21.60 44.30
CA HIS A 179 -14.19 -22.57 45.28
C HIS A 179 -13.07 -23.12 46.19
N ARG A 180 -13.24 -22.83 47.48
CA ARG A 180 -12.99 -23.64 48.70
C ARG A 180 -11.58 -24.14 49.11
N ARG A 181 -11.31 -23.79 50.40
CA ARG A 181 -10.64 -24.54 51.49
C ARG A 181 -9.11 -24.66 51.40
N ASP A 182 -8.32 -24.54 52.47
CA ASP A 182 -8.50 -24.35 53.91
C ASP A 182 -7.14 -23.92 54.49
N ARG A 183 -7.16 -23.48 55.75
CA ARG A 183 -6.07 -23.55 56.76
C ARG A 183 -5.19 -22.30 57.00
N VAL A 184 -5.43 -21.72 58.17
CA VAL A 184 -4.61 -20.81 59.02
C VAL A 184 -4.22 -21.64 60.27
N PRO A 185 -3.34 -21.25 61.24
CA PRO A 185 -2.43 -20.09 61.41
C PRO A 185 -0.97 -20.47 61.80
N SER A 186 -0.07 -19.48 62.00
CA SER A 186 0.56 -19.24 63.32
C SER A 186 1.55 -18.04 63.37
N THR A 187 1.20 -17.08 64.25
CA THR A 187 1.99 -16.33 65.26
C THR A 187 3.40 -15.74 65.02
N GLY A 188 3.55 -14.48 65.48
CA GLY A 188 4.76 -13.92 66.13
C GLY A 188 5.14 -12.52 65.62
N ARG A 189 4.71 -11.39 66.20
CA ARG A 189 5.10 -10.69 67.46
C ARG A 189 6.42 -9.90 67.37
N GLY A 190 6.32 -8.57 67.56
CA GLY A 190 7.36 -7.65 68.11
C GLY A 190 8.19 -6.89 67.07
N PHE A 191 8.70 -5.66 67.27
CA PHE A 191 8.64 -4.66 68.35
C PHE A 191 9.11 -3.30 67.78
N ARG A 192 8.80 -2.20 68.47
CA ARG A 192 9.21 -0.79 68.23
C ARG A 192 10.72 -0.53 68.40
N GLY A 193 11.20 0.59 67.81
CA GLY A 193 12.33 1.43 68.31
C GLY A 193 13.28 1.87 67.19
N GLN A 194 13.24 3.11 66.66
CA GLN A 194 13.83 4.39 67.15
C GLN A 194 15.35 4.57 66.94
N ALA A 195 15.69 5.81 66.52
CA ALA A 195 16.98 6.53 66.53
C ALA A 195 17.96 6.38 65.34
N ARG A 196 18.17 7.51 64.63
CA ARG A 196 19.34 7.81 63.78
C ARG A 196 20.23 8.84 64.50
N PRO A 197 21.57 8.70 64.51
CA PRO A 197 22.47 9.76 64.95
C PRO A 197 23.00 10.60 63.77
N ARG A 198 23.25 11.89 64.02
CA ARG A 198 24.07 12.81 63.19
C ARG A 198 25.57 12.58 63.44
N PRO A 199 26.46 12.97 62.51
CA PRO A 199 27.82 13.35 62.88
C PRO A 199 28.21 14.79 62.44
N PRO A 200 29.30 15.36 63.02
CA PRO A 200 29.72 16.77 62.91
C PRO A 200 31.03 16.92 62.09
N PRO A 201 31.75 18.08 62.12
CA PRO A 201 31.31 19.47 62.37
C PRO A 201 31.05 20.28 61.10
#